data_AF-W6JUV9-F1
#
_entry.id   AF-W6JUV9-F1
#
_cell.length_a   1.000
_cell.length_b   1.000
_cell.length_c   1.000
_cell.angle_alpha   90.00
_cell.angle_beta   90.00
_cell.angle_gamma   90.00
#
_symmetry.space_group_name_H-M   'P 1'
#
loop_
_entity.id
_entity.type
_entity.pdbx_description
1 polymer ?
#
loop_
_entity_poly.entity_id
_entity_poly.type
_entity_poly.pdbx_seq_one_letter_code
_entity_poly.pdbx_strand_id
1 'polypeptide(L)'
;MTLAVRMLEGREPYDIYTWAQELFEGREYIEAGQVLEYLLEHHGSEPGLGEARELLARSYFHSAQLMRAVDTAHEILQGDPGNSYALLILVRSLQRAGRTDEALAAERLAAAYGVDVSRPGGSAAETG
;
A
#
# COMPACT_ATOMS: atom_id res chain seq x y z
N MET A 1 3.92 10.22 18.34
CA MET A 1 5.18 9.74 17.73
C MET A 1 5.70 8.58 18.57
N THR A 2 5.65 7.36 18.03
CA THR A 2 6.09 6.13 18.72
C THR A 2 7.61 6.11 18.86
N LEU A 3 8.14 5.38 19.85
CA LEU A 3 9.59 5.19 20.05
C LEU A 3 10.29 4.68 18.77
N ALA A 4 9.60 3.84 18.00
CA ALA A 4 10.01 3.34 16.69
C ALA A 4 10.32 4.45 15.68
N VAL A 5 9.44 5.45 15.54
CA VAL A 5 9.63 6.57 14.59
C VAL A 5 10.79 7.47 14.99
N ARG A 6 11.07 7.58 16.30
CA ARG A 6 12.20 8.36 16.81
C ARG A 6 13.56 7.72 16.48
N MET A 7 13.61 6.41 16.21
CA MET A 7 14.83 5.71 15.78
C MET A 7 15.13 5.86 14.29
N LEU A 8 14.26 6.55 13.54
CA LEU A 8 14.41 6.79 12.11
C LEU A 8 15.17 8.08 11.79
N GLU A 9 15.32 8.99 12.77
CA GLU A 9 16.02 10.25 12.57
C GLU A 9 17.46 10.01 12.10
N GLY A 10 17.79 10.49 10.89
CA GLY A 10 19.12 10.39 10.30
C GLY A 10 19.44 9.05 9.62
N ARG A 11 18.45 8.16 9.43
CA ARG A 11 18.63 6.97 8.57
C ARG A 11 18.44 7.31 7.10
N GLU A 12 19.12 6.56 6.24
CA GLU A 12 18.95 6.67 4.79
C GLU A 12 17.58 6.11 4.37
N PRO A 13 16.93 6.66 3.32
CA PRO A 13 15.60 6.24 2.86
C PRO A 13 15.49 4.73 2.61
N TYR A 14 16.55 4.15 2.06
CA TYR A 14 16.64 2.71 1.78
C TYR A 14 16.57 1.88 3.07
N ASP A 15 17.29 2.26 4.13
CA ASP A 15 17.28 1.55 5.40
C ASP A 15 15.90 1.61 6.08
N ILE A 16 15.22 2.75 5.96
CA ILE A 16 13.85 2.93 6.49
C ILE A 16 12.89 2.01 5.73
N TYR A 17 13.00 1.95 4.40
CA TYR A 17 12.18 1.07 3.58
C TYR A 17 12.42 -0.42 3.88
N THR A 18 13.68 -0.85 3.96
CA THR A 18 14.02 -2.24 4.32
C THR A 18 13.45 -2.62 5.68
N TRP A 19 13.53 -1.74 6.68
CA TRP A 19 12.94 -2.02 7.98
C TRP A 19 11.40 -2.12 7.93
N ALA A 20 10.74 -1.28 7.12
CA ALA A 20 9.30 -1.41 6.90
C ALA A 20 8.92 -2.75 6.25
N GLN A 21 9.75 -3.27 5.33
CA GLN A 21 9.56 -4.59 4.72
C GLN A 21 9.66 -5.69 5.80
N GLU A 22 10.70 -5.66 6.64
CA GLU A 22 10.87 -6.63 7.73
C GLU A 22 9.67 -6.65 8.69
N LEU A 23 9.17 -5.47 9.09
CA LEU A 23 7.97 -5.35 9.92
C LEU A 23 6.74 -5.93 9.23
N PHE A 24 6.57 -5.64 7.93
CA PHE A 24 5.45 -6.16 7.15
C PHE A 24 5.49 -7.69 7.04
N GLU A 25 6.65 -8.27 6.77
CA GLU A 25 6.88 -9.72 6.74
C GLU A 25 6.62 -10.37 8.11
N GLY A 26 7.00 -9.66 9.18
CA GLY A 26 6.67 -9.99 10.57
C GLY A 26 5.19 -9.86 10.93
N ARG A 27 4.33 -9.39 10.00
CA ARG A 27 2.91 -9.10 10.19
C ARG A 27 2.63 -7.95 11.16
N GLU A 28 3.63 -7.13 11.45
CA GLU A 28 3.54 -5.90 12.24
C GLU A 28 3.06 -4.74 11.35
N TYR A 29 1.85 -4.90 10.79
CA TYR A 29 1.35 -4.03 9.71
C TYR A 29 1.10 -2.59 10.15
N ILE A 30 0.78 -2.35 11.43
CA ILE A 30 0.55 -1.00 11.95
C ILE A 30 1.90 -0.27 12.02
N GLU A 31 2.92 -0.93 12.57
CA GLU A 31 4.28 -0.45 12.70
C GLU A 31 4.91 -0.20 11.33
N ALA A 32 4.79 -1.16 10.40
CA ALA A 32 5.23 -1.00 9.02
C ALA A 32 4.61 0.24 8.36
N GLY A 33 3.29 0.44 8.54
CA GLY A 33 2.59 1.63 8.07
C GLY A 33 3.18 2.92 8.64
N GLN A 34 3.45 2.99 9.95
CA GLN A 34 4.04 4.16 10.59
C GLN A 34 5.44 4.50 10.06
N VAL A 35 6.27 3.49 9.80
CA VAL A 35 7.60 3.67 9.24
C VAL A 35 7.53 4.18 7.80
N LEU A 36 6.60 3.66 7.00
CA LEU A 36 6.39 4.09 5.61
C LEU A 36 5.79 5.50 5.51
N GLU A 37 4.89 5.86 6.42
CA GLU A 37 4.40 7.24 6.54
C GLU A 37 5.55 8.21 6.81
N TYR A 38 6.44 7.87 7.75
CA TYR A 38 7.62 8.68 8.03
C TYR A 38 8.52 8.83 6.80
N LEU A 39 8.81 7.71 6.11
CA LEU A 39 9.62 7.71 4.89
C LEU A 39 9.03 8.64 3.83
N LEU A 40 7.73 8.54 3.55
CA LEU A 40 7.09 9.33 2.51
C LEU A 40 6.94 10.80 2.90
N GLU A 41 6.75 11.11 4.19
CA GLU A 41 6.70 12.49 4.67
C GLU A 41 8.05 13.21 4.51
N HIS A 42 9.16 12.53 4.82
CA HIS A 42 10.50 13.15 4.85
C HIS A 42 11.25 13.03 3.53
N HIS A 43 10.97 11.99 2.74
CA HIS A 43 11.69 11.66 1.52
C HIS A 43 10.80 11.55 0.28
N GLY A 44 9.47 11.76 0.40
CA GLY A 44 8.50 11.48 -0.67
C GLY A 44 8.67 12.26 -1.99
N SER A 45 9.51 13.31 -1.99
CA SER A 45 9.90 14.05 -3.21
C SER A 45 10.99 13.34 -4.01
N GLU A 46 11.68 12.36 -3.43
CA GLU A 46 12.71 11.57 -4.10
C GLU A 46 12.07 10.57 -5.08
N PRO A 47 12.66 10.39 -6.28
CA PRO A 47 12.19 9.39 -7.23
C PRO A 47 12.41 7.97 -6.68
N GLY A 48 11.59 7.02 -7.12
CA GLY A 48 11.75 5.60 -6.78
C GLY A 48 10.96 5.11 -5.55
N LEU A 49 10.24 5.98 -4.85
CA LEU A 49 9.41 5.60 -3.70
C LEU A 49 8.00 5.07 -4.09
N GLY A 50 7.87 4.46 -5.27
CA GLY A 50 6.62 3.83 -5.72
C GLY A 50 6.28 2.60 -4.89
N GLU A 51 7.26 1.72 -4.71
CA GLU A 51 7.12 0.48 -3.92
C GLU A 51 6.82 0.77 -2.44
N ALA A 52 7.34 1.88 -1.89
CA ALA A 52 7.03 2.32 -0.54
C ALA A 52 5.55 2.72 -0.37
N ARG A 53 4.97 3.44 -1.35
CA ARG A 53 3.53 3.78 -1.34
C ARG A 53 2.66 2.52 -1.47
N GLU A 54 3.06 1.59 -2.32
CA GLU A 54 2.35 0.31 -2.47
C GLU A 54 2.38 -0.51 -1.18
N LEU A 55 3.56 -0.63 -0.54
CA LEU A 55 3.68 -1.32 0.74
C LEU A 55 2.88 -0.62 1.86
N LEU A 56 2.72 0.71 1.80
CA LEU A 56 1.88 1.45 2.73
C LEU A 56 0.40 1.11 2.54
N ALA A 57 -0.09 1.09 1.29
CA ALA A 57 -1.46 0.69 0.99
C ALA A 57 -1.75 -0.75 1.46
N ARG A 58 -0.80 -1.66 1.26
CA ARG A 58 -0.87 -3.05 1.76
C ARG A 58 -0.88 -3.10 3.29
N SER A 59 -0.01 -2.33 3.96
CA SER A 59 0.03 -2.22 5.42
C SER A 59 -1.32 -1.79 5.98
N TYR A 60 -1.94 -0.74 5.41
CA TYR A 60 -3.27 -0.30 5.82
C TYR A 60 -4.36 -1.34 5.59
N PHE A 61 -4.33 -2.04 4.45
CA PHE A 61 -5.30 -3.09 4.17
C PHE A 61 -5.23 -4.22 5.19
N HIS A 62 -4.02 -4.72 5.47
CA HIS A 62 -3.79 -5.81 6.41
C HIS A 62 -4.09 -5.42 7.86
N SER A 63 -3.85 -4.16 8.24
CA SER A 63 -4.22 -3.61 9.55
C SER A 63 -5.69 -3.16 9.65
N ALA A 64 -6.54 -3.48 8.67
CA ALA A 64 -7.96 -3.08 8.61
C ALA A 64 -8.22 -1.55 8.60
N GLN A 65 -7.23 -0.74 8.25
CA GLN A 65 -7.36 0.72 8.04
C GLN A 65 -7.87 1.00 6.61
N LEU A 66 -9.05 0.48 6.29
CA LEU A 66 -9.51 0.32 4.90
C LEU A 66 -9.59 1.62 4.11
N MET A 67 -10.07 2.70 4.72
CA MET A 67 -10.18 3.99 4.00
C MET A 67 -8.81 4.59 3.69
N ARG A 68 -7.83 4.43 4.58
CA ARG A 68 -6.46 4.85 4.31
C ARG A 68 -5.87 4.03 3.16
N ALA A 69 -6.14 2.72 3.11
CA ALA A 69 -5.74 1.87 1.99
C ALA A 69 -6.36 2.32 0.66
N VAL A 70 -7.65 2.71 0.67
CA VAL A 70 -8.36 3.25 -0.50
C VAL A 70 -7.72 4.57 -0.97
N ASP A 71 -7.47 5.50 -0.05
CA ASP A 71 -6.88 6.80 -0.38
C ASP A 71 -5.47 6.64 -0.96
N THR A 72 -4.62 5.84 -0.32
CA THR A 72 -3.27 5.55 -0.83
C THR A 72 -3.30 4.81 -2.17
N ALA A 73 -4.23 3.86 -2.37
CA ALA A 73 -4.39 3.22 -3.68
C ALA A 73 -4.79 4.21 -4.77
N HIS A 74 -5.69 5.16 -4.47
CA HIS A 74 -6.04 6.22 -5.41
C HIS A 74 -4.84 7.11 -5.76
N GLU A 75 -4.01 7.48 -4.80
CA GLU A 75 -2.78 8.26 -5.03
C GLU A 75 -1.83 7.54 -5.98
N ILE A 76 -1.59 6.24 -5.77
CA ILE A 76 -0.75 5.42 -6.66
C ILE A 76 -1.33 5.45 -8.09
N LEU A 77 -2.64 5.24 -8.21
CA LEU A 77 -3.32 5.19 -9.52
C LEU A 77 -3.37 6.54 -10.25
N GLN A 78 -3.15 7.67 -9.57
CA GLN A 78 -2.96 8.95 -10.27
C GLN A 78 -1.63 8.99 -11.05
N GLY A 79 -0.58 8.34 -10.51
CA GLY A 79 0.74 8.28 -11.15
C GLY A 79 0.92 7.08 -12.08
N ASP A 80 0.35 5.94 -11.71
CA ASP A 80 0.37 4.69 -12.48
C ASP A 80 -1.03 4.04 -12.48
N PRO A 81 -1.91 4.46 -13.41
CA PRO A 81 -3.29 3.96 -13.48
C PRO A 81 -3.42 2.44 -13.69
N GLY A 82 -2.36 1.79 -14.19
CA GLY A 82 -2.33 0.36 -14.48
C GLY A 82 -1.73 -0.49 -13.35
N ASN A 83 -1.35 0.12 -12.22
CA ASN A 83 -0.76 -0.62 -11.10
C ASN A 83 -1.76 -1.69 -10.59
N SER A 84 -1.41 -2.96 -10.84
CA SER A 84 -2.28 -4.10 -10.57
C SER A 84 -2.52 -4.31 -9.07
N TYR A 85 -1.53 -4.05 -8.24
CA TYR A 85 -1.62 -4.15 -6.79
C TYR A 85 -2.50 -3.06 -6.18
N ALA A 86 -2.36 -1.82 -6.63
CA ALA A 86 -3.19 -0.71 -6.18
C ALA A 86 -4.67 -0.92 -6.57
N LEU A 87 -4.93 -1.39 -7.79
CA LEU A 87 -6.28 -1.78 -8.24
C LEU A 87 -6.87 -2.90 -7.37
N LEU A 88 -6.08 -3.94 -7.06
CA LEU A 88 -6.51 -5.03 -6.19
C LEU A 88 -6.82 -4.53 -4.78
N ILE A 89 -5.94 -3.73 -4.17
CA ILE A 89 -6.13 -3.17 -2.82
C ILE A 89 -7.36 -2.25 -2.77
N LEU A 90 -7.56 -1.40 -3.78
CA LEU A 90 -8.74 -0.54 -3.87
C LEU A 90 -10.03 -1.35 -3.82
N VAL A 91 -10.15 -2.35 -4.71
CA VAL A 91 -11.34 -3.22 -4.78
C VAL A 91 -11.57 -3.96 -3.46
N ARG A 92 -10.55 -4.63 -2.93
CA ARG A 92 -10.67 -5.43 -1.70
C ARG A 92 -10.98 -4.57 -0.48
N SER A 93 -10.43 -3.36 -0.40
CA SER A 93 -10.70 -2.44 0.71
C SER A 93 -12.13 -1.93 0.66
N LEU A 94 -12.64 -1.54 -0.52
CA LEU A 94 -14.02 -1.10 -0.71
C LEU A 94 -15.03 -2.22 -0.41
N GLN A 95 -14.75 -3.45 -0.88
CA GLN A 95 -15.56 -4.63 -0.56
C GLN A 95 -15.63 -4.87 0.95
N ARG A 96 -14.48 -4.89 1.64
CA ARG A 96 -14.40 -5.13 3.09
C ARG A 96 -15.01 -3.98 3.91
N ALA A 97 -15.04 -2.77 3.36
CA ALA A 97 -15.71 -1.61 3.96
C ALA A 97 -17.23 -1.58 3.70
N GLY A 98 -17.77 -2.52 2.91
CA GLY A 98 -19.20 -2.56 2.55
C GLY A 98 -19.61 -1.49 1.52
N ARG A 99 -18.65 -0.86 0.82
CA ARG A 99 -18.90 0.17 -0.20
C ARG A 99 -19.10 -0.50 -1.57
N THR A 100 -20.15 -1.29 -1.69
CA THR A 100 -20.38 -2.20 -2.82
C THR A 100 -20.42 -1.51 -4.18
N ASP A 101 -21.10 -0.37 -4.31
CA ASP A 101 -21.20 0.35 -5.59
C ASP A 101 -19.84 0.87 -6.07
N GLU A 102 -19.01 1.34 -5.15
CA GLU A 102 -17.66 1.81 -5.45
C GLU A 102 -16.71 0.67 -5.74
N ALA A 103 -16.83 -0.44 -5.02
CA ALA A 103 -16.09 -1.65 -5.33
C ALA A 103 -16.37 -2.13 -6.75
N LEU A 104 -17.65 -2.13 -7.18
CA LEU A 104 -18.03 -2.50 -8.54
C LEU A 104 -17.44 -1.53 -9.59
N ALA A 105 -17.40 -0.23 -9.29
CA ALA A 105 -16.74 0.74 -10.16
C ALA A 105 -15.23 0.48 -10.26
N ALA A 106 -14.57 0.18 -9.14
CA ALA A 106 -13.15 -0.15 -9.11
C ALA A 106 -12.84 -1.49 -9.82
N GLU A 107 -13.71 -2.49 -9.75
CA GLU A 107 -13.58 -3.75 -10.50
C GLU A 107 -13.63 -3.51 -12.02
N ARG A 108 -14.55 -2.65 -12.47
CA ARG A 108 -14.64 -2.26 -13.89
C ARG A 108 -13.38 -1.51 -14.34
N LEU A 109 -12.84 -0.64 -13.49
CA LEU A 109 -11.58 0.04 -13.75
C LEU A 109 -10.44 -0.97 -13.89
N ALA A 110 -10.32 -1.92 -12.96
CA ALA A 110 -9.30 -2.95 -13.00
C ALA A 110 -9.40 -3.80 -14.29
N ALA A 111 -10.61 -4.21 -14.65
CA ALA A 111 -10.86 -4.93 -15.90
C ALA A 111 -10.47 -4.12 -17.15
N ALA A 112 -10.67 -2.81 -17.15
CA ALA A 112 -10.25 -1.93 -18.25
C ALA A 112 -8.72 -1.89 -18.44
N TYR A 113 -7.96 -2.06 -17.35
CA TYR A 113 -6.50 -2.21 -17.38
C TYR A 113 -6.03 -3.67 -17.53
N GLY A 114 -6.95 -4.62 -17.73
CA GLY A 114 -6.62 -6.04 -17.87
C GLY A 114 -6.21 -6.72 -16.55
N VAL A 115 -6.52 -6.12 -15.41
CA VAL A 115 -6.21 -6.65 -14.07
C VAL A 115 -7.41 -7.46 -13.56
N ASP A 116 -7.22 -8.77 -13.41
CA ASP A 116 -8.24 -9.68 -12.86
C ASP A 116 -8.22 -9.67 -11.32
N VAL A 117 -9.06 -8.82 -10.72
CA VAL A 117 -9.20 -8.67 -9.25
C VAL A 117 -10.16 -9.69 -8.63
N SER A 118 -10.92 -10.40 -9.46
CA SER A 118 -11.88 -11.42 -9.02
C SER A 118 -11.19 -12.68 -8.52
N ARG A 119 -9.98 -12.99 -9.01
CA ARG A 119 -9.21 -14.14 -8.54
C ARG A 119 -8.81 -13.96 -7.06
N PRO A 120 -9.11 -14.93 -6.18
CA PRO A 120 -8.51 -14.95 -4.86
C PRO A 120 -7.01 -15.21 -5.01
N GLY A 121 -6.18 -14.21 -4.71
CA GLY A 121 -4.72 -14.30 -4.76
C GLY A 121 -4.13 -14.24 -6.17
N GLY A 122 -3.95 -13.04 -6.70
CA GLY A 122 -3.10 -12.77 -7.86
C GLY A 122 -1.73 -12.28 -7.40
N SER A 123 -0.72 -13.16 -7.48
CA SER A 123 0.74 -12.94 -7.39
C SER A 123 1.31 -12.08 -6.26
N ALA A 124 1.17 -12.51 -5.00
CA ALA A 124 2.11 -12.15 -3.91
C ALA A 124 3.14 -13.26 -3.65
N ALA A 125 3.44 -14.06 -4.68
CA ALA A 125 4.43 -15.14 -4.64
C ALA A 125 5.67 -14.86 -5.50
N GLU A 126 5.86 -13.64 -6.00
CA GLU A 126 7.00 -13.28 -6.84
C GLU A 126 7.65 -12.00 -6.32
N THR A 127 8.51 -12.14 -5.30
CA THR A 127 9.87 -11.59 -5.22
C THR A 127 10.44 -12.12 -3.91
N GLY A 128 11.41 -13.03 -4.02
CA GLY A 128 12.26 -13.45 -2.91
C GLY A 128 13.51 -12.58 -2.80
#